data_AF-A0AAV4PBU7-F1
#
_entry.id   AF-A0AAV4PBU7-F1
#
_cell.length_a   1.000
_cell.length_b   1.000
_cell.length_c   1.000
_cell.angle_alpha   90.00
_cell.angle_beta   90.00
_cell.angle_gamma   90.00
#
_symmetry.space_group_name_H-M   'P 1'
#
loop_
_entity.id
_entity.type
_entity.pdbx_description
1 polymer ?
#
loop_
_entity_poly.entity_id
_entity_poly.type
_entity_poly.pdbx_seq_one_letter_code
_entity_poly.pdbx_strand_id
1 'polypeptide(L)'
;MLTIIASYLYFVKIFGPAYMKDRKPFQINGIIVAYNLLMVVLSAFFFFYGGSKTYLFGKYNLMCEPVDYSTDHESMLLVKIGWWYLMLKIAEFADTIFFVLRKKFNHISTLHVVHHASVAWGVWIGLKFGPGGHNAFFPFINCFIHMIMYSYYCLAALGPQMQKYLWWKKYLTQMQMIQFIIATIHAAIPIFYDCGFQPVFAYIIIFHAVLFLGMFYNFYRKTYTEQIRMKTRAGSSWKS
;
A
#
# COMPACT_ATOMS: atom_id res chain seq x y z
N MET A 1 1.27 -4.29 -18.33
CA MET A 1 0.89 -3.53 -17.11
C MET A 1 -0.30 -2.62 -17.36
N LEU A 2 -0.21 -1.65 -18.28
CA LEU A 2 -1.29 -0.68 -18.54
C LEU A 2 -2.65 -1.33 -18.82
N THR A 3 -2.69 -2.41 -19.61
CA THR A 3 -3.92 -3.18 -19.85
C THR A 3 -4.54 -3.71 -18.57
N ILE A 4 -3.73 -4.25 -17.64
CA ILE A 4 -4.22 -4.79 -16.36
C ILE A 4 -4.82 -3.67 -15.52
N ILE A 5 -4.15 -2.51 -15.44
CA ILE A 5 -4.65 -1.35 -14.70
C ILE A 5 -5.94 -0.82 -15.35
N ALA A 6 -5.99 -0.70 -16.67
CA ALA A 6 -7.17 -0.25 -17.39
C ALA A 6 -8.36 -1.19 -17.16
N SER A 7 -8.16 -2.51 -17.23
CA SER A 7 -9.18 -3.51 -16.91
C SER A 7 -9.65 -3.42 -15.46
N TYR A 8 -8.73 -3.23 -14.51
CA TYR A 8 -9.05 -3.01 -13.10
C TYR A 8 -9.91 -1.75 -12.90
N LEU A 9 -9.52 -0.61 -13.49
CA LEU A 9 -10.28 0.64 -13.40
C LEU A 9 -11.66 0.52 -14.03
N TYR A 10 -11.75 -0.11 -15.21
CA TYR A 10 -13.01 -0.39 -15.88
C TYR A 10 -13.93 -1.26 -15.01
N PHE A 11 -13.40 -2.33 -14.41
CA PHE A 11 -14.16 -3.19 -13.50
C PHE A 11 -14.67 -2.40 -12.29
N VAL A 12 -13.79 -1.68 -11.59
CA VAL A 12 -14.13 -1.02 -10.32
C VAL A 12 -15.08 0.16 -10.51
N LYS A 13 -14.95 0.91 -11.61
CA LYS A 13 -15.73 2.14 -11.83
C LYS A 13 -16.98 1.96 -12.67
N ILE A 14 -17.00 0.99 -13.58
CA ILE A 14 -18.07 0.86 -14.58
C ILE A 14 -18.75 -0.50 -14.46
N PHE A 15 -18.06 -1.56 -14.86
CA PHE A 15 -18.68 -2.87 -15.04
C PHE A 15 -19.17 -3.48 -13.72
N GLY A 16 -18.33 -3.49 -12.69
CA GLY A 16 -18.62 -4.09 -11.39
C GLY A 16 -19.82 -3.41 -10.69
N PRO A 17 -19.85 -2.07 -10.54
CA PRO A 17 -21.01 -1.36 -10.01
C PRO A 17 -22.30 -1.60 -10.83
N ALA A 18 -22.22 -1.60 -12.17
CA ALA A 18 -23.37 -1.88 -13.03
C ALA A 18 -23.88 -3.31 -12.84
N TYR A 19 -22.99 -4.31 -12.83
CA TYR A 19 -23.31 -5.72 -12.59
C TYR A 19 -23.94 -5.96 -11.21
N MET A 20 -23.48 -5.22 -10.19
CA MET A 20 -23.99 -5.35 -8.83
C MET A 20 -25.28 -4.57 -8.59
N LYS A 21 -25.71 -3.66 -9.47
CA LYS A 21 -26.86 -2.75 -9.24
C LYS A 21 -28.08 -3.49 -8.72
N ASP A 22 -28.51 -4.54 -9.42
CA ASP A 22 -29.74 -5.29 -9.12
C ASP A 22 -29.50 -6.59 -8.33
N ARG A 23 -28.29 -6.78 -7.79
CA ARG A 23 -27.90 -7.99 -7.03
C ARG A 23 -27.78 -7.71 -5.54
N LYS A 24 -28.02 -8.73 -4.71
CA LYS A 24 -27.68 -8.65 -3.27
C LYS A 24 -26.16 -8.70 -3.08
N PRO A 25 -25.60 -8.07 -2.02
CA PRO A 25 -24.17 -8.15 -1.75
C PRO A 25 -23.75 -9.59 -1.46
N PHE A 26 -22.62 -10.01 -2.04
CA PHE A 26 -22.11 -11.37 -1.87
C PHE A 26 -21.63 -11.63 -0.44
N GLN A 27 -21.96 -12.80 0.10
CA GLN A 27 -21.55 -13.25 1.45
C GLN A 27 -20.24 -14.04 1.38
N ILE A 28 -19.15 -13.34 1.06
CA ILE A 28 -17.81 -13.93 0.81
C ILE A 28 -16.84 -13.68 1.98
N ASN A 29 -17.33 -13.61 3.22
CA ASN A 29 -16.51 -13.25 4.37
C ASN A 29 -15.34 -14.24 4.58
N GLY A 30 -15.58 -15.55 4.44
CA GLY A 30 -14.51 -16.56 4.56
C GLY A 30 -13.39 -16.38 3.52
N ILE A 31 -13.75 -16.04 2.28
CA ILE A 31 -12.77 -15.75 1.22
C ILE A 31 -11.96 -14.51 1.57
N ILE A 32 -12.61 -13.46 2.08
CA ILE A 32 -11.92 -12.22 2.48
C ILE A 32 -10.97 -12.46 3.66
N VAL A 33 -11.36 -13.27 4.64
CA VAL A 33 -10.48 -13.66 5.76
C VAL A 33 -9.27 -14.43 5.24
N ALA A 34 -9.49 -15.47 4.42
CA ALA A 34 -8.41 -16.26 3.84
C ALA A 34 -7.45 -15.41 2.99
N TYR A 35 -8.00 -14.50 2.16
CA TYR A 35 -7.23 -13.56 1.37
C TYR A 35 -6.41 -12.61 2.26
N ASN A 36 -7.02 -11.96 3.26
CA ASN A 36 -6.29 -11.05 4.14
C ASN A 36 -5.18 -11.77 4.90
N LEU A 37 -5.43 -13.00 5.36
CA LEU A 37 -4.43 -13.83 6.01
C LEU A 37 -3.27 -14.16 5.05
N LEU A 38 -3.57 -14.54 3.82
CA LEU A 38 -2.55 -14.76 2.78
C LEU A 38 -1.73 -13.49 2.54
N MET A 39 -2.37 -12.32 2.45
CA MET A 39 -1.69 -11.05 2.27
C MET A 39 -0.78 -10.69 3.44
N VAL A 40 -1.16 -11.01 4.68
CA VAL A 40 -0.29 -10.89 5.86
C VAL A 40 0.95 -11.77 5.70
N VAL A 41 0.75 -13.06 5.39
CA VAL A 41 1.85 -14.02 5.26
C VAL A 41 2.81 -13.61 4.13
N LEU A 42 2.28 -13.22 2.97
CA LEU A 42 3.10 -12.77 1.85
C LEU A 42 3.84 -11.48 2.18
N SER A 43 3.18 -10.49 2.80
CA SER A 43 3.84 -9.24 3.20
C SER A 43 4.93 -9.49 4.24
N ALA A 44 4.69 -10.37 5.21
CA ALA A 44 5.69 -10.80 6.19
C ALA A 44 6.86 -11.51 5.50
N PHE A 45 6.59 -12.41 4.55
CA PHE A 45 7.61 -13.08 3.76
C PHE A 45 8.49 -12.07 3.02
N PHE A 46 7.93 -11.11 2.28
CA PHE A 46 8.73 -10.10 1.60
C PHE A 46 9.51 -9.20 2.56
N PHE A 47 8.91 -8.84 3.70
CA PHE A 47 9.58 -8.03 4.71
C PHE A 47 10.77 -8.77 5.31
N PHE A 48 10.60 -10.01 5.78
CA PHE A 48 11.67 -10.77 6.43
C PHE A 48 12.66 -11.35 5.44
N TYR A 49 12.20 -12.07 4.40
CA TYR A 49 13.08 -12.69 3.42
C TYR A 49 13.72 -11.65 2.49
N GLY A 50 12.91 -10.77 1.88
CA GLY A 50 13.43 -9.68 1.05
C GLY A 50 14.30 -8.72 1.84
N GLY A 51 13.88 -8.37 3.07
CA GLY A 51 14.70 -7.58 4.00
C GLY A 51 16.01 -8.26 4.37
N SER A 52 16.03 -9.58 4.61
CA SER A 52 17.27 -10.32 4.90
C SER A 52 18.28 -10.28 3.76
N LYS A 53 17.82 -10.11 2.52
CA LYS A 53 18.65 -9.96 1.33
C LYS A 53 19.05 -8.52 1.03
N THR A 54 18.45 -7.55 1.73
CA THR A 54 18.68 -6.12 1.51
C THR A 54 19.08 -5.42 2.81
N TYR A 55 18.12 -4.93 3.62
CA TYR A 55 18.36 -3.99 4.71
C TYR A 55 18.45 -4.59 6.12
N LEU A 56 17.94 -5.81 6.37
CA LEU A 56 17.94 -6.42 7.71
C LEU A 56 19.27 -7.14 8.01
N PHE A 57 19.65 -8.05 7.12
CA PHE A 57 20.88 -8.86 7.21
C PHE A 57 21.68 -8.83 5.91
N GLY A 58 21.21 -8.06 4.93
CA GLY A 58 21.84 -7.93 3.64
C GLY A 58 22.92 -6.85 3.67
N LYS A 59 23.47 -6.58 2.48
CA LYS A 59 24.59 -5.66 2.30
C LYS A 59 24.15 -4.24 1.90
N TYR A 60 22.85 -3.99 1.78
CA TYR A 60 22.37 -2.71 1.27
C TYR A 60 22.65 -1.60 2.27
N ASN A 61 23.22 -0.50 1.78
CA ASN A 61 23.45 0.68 2.56
C ASN A 61 22.19 1.56 2.60
N LEU A 62 21.70 1.87 3.80
CA LEU A 62 20.53 2.74 4.00
C LEU A 62 20.76 4.19 3.57
N MET A 63 22.01 4.63 3.47
CA MET A 63 22.32 5.97 3.00
C MET A 63 22.26 6.05 1.48
N CYS A 64 22.98 5.16 0.80
CA CYS A 64 23.07 5.21 -0.66
C CYS A 64 23.43 3.83 -1.21
N GLU A 65 22.55 3.28 -2.04
CA GLU A 65 22.74 1.98 -2.69
C GLU A 65 22.51 2.11 -4.21
N PRO A 66 23.54 1.88 -5.05
CA PRO A 66 23.37 1.88 -6.49
C PRO A 66 22.53 0.69 -6.97
N VAL A 67 22.04 0.78 -8.20
CA VAL A 67 21.39 -0.36 -8.84
C VAL A 67 22.47 -1.27 -9.43
N ASP A 68 22.47 -2.54 -9.05
CA ASP A 68 23.31 -3.55 -9.67
C ASP A 68 22.59 -4.21 -10.86
N TYR A 69 23.19 -4.09 -12.04
CA TYR A 69 22.69 -4.67 -13.29
C TYR A 69 23.42 -5.96 -13.69
N SER A 70 24.26 -6.50 -12.80
CA SER A 70 24.87 -7.81 -12.98
C SER A 70 23.81 -8.91 -13.12
N THR A 71 24.24 -10.04 -13.67
CA THR A 71 23.39 -11.24 -13.82
C THR A 71 23.84 -12.39 -12.92
N ASP A 72 24.57 -12.08 -11.85
CA ASP A 72 24.94 -13.08 -10.85
C ASP A 72 23.73 -13.54 -10.03
N HIS A 73 23.95 -14.60 -9.25
CA HIS A 73 22.88 -15.28 -8.53
C HIS A 73 22.16 -14.37 -7.53
N GLU A 74 22.87 -13.49 -6.82
CA GLU A 74 22.26 -12.63 -5.80
C GLU A 74 21.47 -11.49 -6.45
N SER A 75 22.02 -10.82 -7.47
CA SER A 75 21.32 -9.76 -8.19
C SER A 75 20.05 -10.28 -8.90
N MET A 76 20.13 -11.45 -9.56
CA MET A 76 18.96 -12.07 -10.17
C MET A 76 17.93 -12.58 -9.15
N LEU A 77 18.36 -12.98 -7.94
CA LEU A 77 17.46 -13.32 -6.85
C LEU A 77 16.65 -12.09 -6.39
N LEU A 78 17.28 -10.92 -6.26
CA LEU A 78 16.60 -9.67 -5.91
C LEU A 78 15.58 -9.26 -6.97
N VAL A 79 15.92 -9.38 -8.26
CA VAL A 79 14.98 -9.15 -9.36
C VAL A 79 13.79 -10.11 -9.27
N LYS A 80 14.03 -11.39 -8.97
CA LYS A 80 12.97 -12.40 -8.80
C LYS A 80 12.06 -12.07 -7.61
N ILE A 81 12.61 -11.63 -6.48
CA ILE A 81 11.84 -11.17 -5.33
C ILE A 81 11.00 -9.94 -5.73
N GLY A 82 11.59 -8.98 -6.44
CA GLY A 82 10.89 -7.80 -6.96
C GLY A 82 9.74 -8.15 -7.92
N TRP A 83 9.92 -9.18 -8.76
CA TRP A 83 8.85 -9.68 -9.64
C TRP A 83 7.68 -10.27 -8.85
N TRP A 84 7.96 -11.08 -7.82
CA TRP A 84 6.92 -11.61 -6.95
C TRP A 84 6.23 -10.51 -6.13
N TYR A 85 6.97 -9.48 -5.72
CA TYR A 85 6.39 -8.30 -5.09
C TYR A 85 5.46 -7.53 -6.05
N LEU A 86 5.81 -7.44 -7.33
CA LEU A 86 4.91 -6.88 -8.34
C LEU A 86 3.62 -7.71 -8.45
N MET A 87 3.72 -9.04 -8.46
CA MET A 87 2.54 -9.92 -8.44
C MET A 87 1.68 -9.69 -7.20
N LEU A 88 2.31 -9.47 -6.03
CA LEU A 88 1.59 -9.09 -4.82
C LEU A 88 0.80 -7.79 -5.01
N LYS A 89 1.40 -6.74 -5.58
CA LYS A 89 0.69 -5.48 -5.86
C LYS A 89 -0.50 -5.65 -6.81
N ILE A 90 -0.41 -6.56 -7.79
CA ILE A 90 -1.54 -6.88 -8.67
C ILE A 90 -2.62 -7.65 -7.89
N ALA A 91 -2.24 -8.57 -7.01
CA ALA A 91 -3.18 -9.29 -6.14
C ALA A 91 -3.97 -8.34 -5.24
N GLU A 92 -3.36 -7.22 -4.81
CA GLU A 92 -4.04 -6.17 -4.01
C GLU A 92 -5.23 -5.53 -4.72
N PHE A 93 -5.36 -5.63 -6.04
CA PHE A 93 -6.56 -5.18 -6.76
C PHE A 93 -7.81 -5.95 -6.33
N ALA A 94 -7.64 -7.16 -5.78
CA ALA A 94 -8.73 -7.93 -5.21
C ALA A 94 -9.42 -7.20 -4.05
N ASP A 95 -8.73 -6.35 -3.28
CA ASP A 95 -9.32 -5.54 -2.20
C ASP A 95 -10.54 -4.75 -2.70
N THR A 96 -10.33 -4.07 -3.81
CA THR A 96 -11.33 -3.20 -4.43
C THR A 96 -12.44 -4.01 -5.08
N ILE A 97 -12.10 -5.15 -5.68
CA ILE A 97 -13.06 -6.10 -6.23
C ILE A 97 -13.99 -6.61 -5.11
N PHE A 98 -13.44 -6.97 -3.95
CA PHE A 98 -14.25 -7.39 -2.80
C PHE A 98 -15.17 -6.27 -2.30
N PHE A 99 -14.72 -5.01 -2.30
CA PHE A 99 -15.59 -3.88 -1.96
C PHE A 99 -16.76 -3.73 -2.95
N VAL A 100 -16.52 -3.89 -4.25
CA VAL A 100 -17.58 -3.87 -5.27
C VAL A 100 -18.58 -5.01 -5.04
N LEU A 101 -18.10 -6.25 -4.91
CA LEU A 101 -18.94 -7.43 -4.73
C LEU A 101 -19.76 -7.40 -3.42
N ARG A 102 -19.26 -6.69 -2.39
CA ARG A 102 -19.99 -6.47 -1.13
C ARG A 102 -20.85 -5.21 -1.12
N LYS A 103 -20.96 -4.48 -2.23
CA LYS A 103 -21.63 -3.16 -2.31
C LYS A 103 -21.12 -2.15 -1.28
N LYS A 104 -19.82 -2.21 -0.94
CA LYS A 104 -19.16 -1.29 0.01
C LYS A 104 -18.50 -0.13 -0.74
N PHE A 105 -19.25 0.54 -1.60
CA PHE A 105 -18.73 1.61 -2.49
C PHE A 105 -18.12 2.80 -1.73
N ASN A 106 -18.58 3.07 -0.49
CA ASN A 106 -17.99 4.10 0.38
C ASN A 106 -16.51 3.83 0.73
N HIS A 107 -16.05 2.58 0.63
CA HIS A 107 -14.64 2.23 0.85
C HIS A 107 -13.79 2.47 -0.41
N ILE A 108 -14.41 2.55 -1.60
CA ILE A 108 -13.74 2.77 -2.89
C ILE A 108 -13.55 4.28 -3.11
N SER A 109 -12.70 4.86 -2.27
CA SER A 109 -12.32 6.27 -2.38
C SER A 109 -11.41 6.53 -3.58
N THR A 110 -11.32 7.78 -4.03
CA THR A 110 -10.32 8.21 -5.02
C THR A 110 -8.91 7.88 -4.56
N LEU A 111 -8.60 8.09 -3.27
CA LEU A 111 -7.32 7.71 -2.67
C LEU A 111 -7.00 6.23 -2.87
N HIS A 112 -7.95 5.35 -2.56
CA HIS A 112 -7.75 3.92 -2.67
C HIS A 112 -7.49 3.51 -4.13
N VAL A 113 -8.33 3.95 -5.07
CA VAL A 113 -8.19 3.55 -6.48
C VAL A 113 -6.91 4.10 -7.12
N VAL A 114 -6.60 5.39 -6.88
CA VAL A 114 -5.36 6.02 -7.37
C VAL A 114 -4.14 5.33 -6.78
N HIS A 115 -4.15 5.03 -5.48
CA HIS A 115 -3.07 4.33 -4.80
C HIS A 115 -2.80 2.95 -5.43
N HIS A 116 -3.79 2.07 -5.50
CA HIS A 116 -3.58 0.73 -6.07
C HIS A 116 -3.07 0.80 -7.51
N ALA A 117 -3.68 1.63 -8.37
CA ALA A 117 -3.26 1.75 -9.76
C ALA A 117 -1.83 2.28 -9.92
N SER A 118 -1.51 3.39 -9.26
CA SER A 118 -0.20 4.05 -9.43
C SER A 118 0.94 3.34 -8.71
N VAL A 119 0.71 2.72 -7.54
CA VAL A 119 1.75 1.91 -6.86
C VAL A 119 2.12 0.70 -7.70
N ALA A 120 1.14 -0.05 -8.25
CA ALA A 120 1.42 -1.19 -9.12
C ALA A 120 2.20 -0.77 -10.39
N TRP A 121 1.85 0.39 -10.97
CA TRP A 121 2.57 0.95 -12.10
C TRP A 121 4.00 1.39 -11.74
N GLY A 122 4.18 2.10 -10.63
CA GLY A 122 5.48 2.56 -10.15
C GLY A 122 6.43 1.41 -9.82
N VAL A 123 5.93 0.35 -9.17
CA VAL A 123 6.70 -0.88 -8.90
C VAL A 123 7.11 -1.57 -10.20
N TRP A 124 6.24 -1.61 -11.21
CA TRP A 124 6.59 -2.16 -12.53
C TRP A 124 7.68 -1.35 -13.22
N ILE A 125 7.62 -0.01 -13.18
CA ILE A 125 8.69 0.86 -13.70
C ILE A 125 9.99 0.60 -12.95
N GLY A 126 9.96 0.60 -11.61
CA GLY A 126 11.13 0.34 -10.78
C GLY A 126 11.77 -1.00 -11.11
N LEU A 127 10.98 -2.08 -11.17
CA LEU A 127 11.51 -3.39 -11.54
C LEU A 127 12.04 -3.46 -12.97
N LYS A 128 11.41 -2.75 -13.91
CA LYS A 128 11.78 -2.83 -15.34
C LYS A 128 13.06 -2.04 -15.65
N PHE A 129 13.28 -0.92 -14.98
CA PHE A 129 14.32 0.04 -15.35
C PHE A 129 15.36 0.30 -14.26
N GLY A 130 15.09 -0.02 -13.00
CA GLY A 130 16.02 0.15 -11.88
C GLY A 130 15.79 -0.88 -10.78
N PRO A 131 15.95 -2.18 -11.07
CA PRO A 131 15.62 -3.24 -10.14
C PRO A 131 16.61 -3.28 -8.97
N GLY A 132 16.13 -2.98 -7.76
CA GLY A 132 16.96 -3.02 -6.56
C GLY A 132 17.56 -1.66 -6.19
N GLY A 133 18.73 -1.69 -5.56
CA GLY A 133 19.39 -0.50 -5.03
C GLY A 133 18.49 0.34 -4.12
N HIS A 134 18.62 1.66 -4.22
CA HIS A 134 17.82 2.60 -3.45
C HIS A 134 16.29 2.46 -3.64
N ASN A 135 15.85 1.93 -4.78
CA ASN A 135 14.43 1.69 -5.06
C ASN A 135 13.84 0.57 -4.18
N ALA A 136 14.68 -0.35 -3.67
CA ALA A 136 14.22 -1.49 -2.86
C ALA A 136 13.68 -1.10 -1.48
N PHE A 137 14.01 0.10 -1.00
CA PHE A 137 13.56 0.59 0.30
C PHE A 137 12.04 0.80 0.34
N PHE A 138 11.45 1.29 -0.75
CA PHE A 138 10.01 1.50 -0.82
C PHE A 138 9.22 0.18 -0.65
N PRO A 139 9.50 -0.89 -1.40
CA PRO A 139 8.91 -2.21 -1.17
C PRO A 139 9.13 -2.72 0.25
N PHE A 140 10.33 -2.54 0.81
CA PHE A 140 10.68 -3.02 2.15
C PHE A 140 9.78 -2.41 3.23
N ILE A 141 9.72 -1.08 3.31
CA ILE A 141 8.87 -0.40 4.31
C ILE A 141 7.37 -0.57 4.02
N ASN A 142 6.98 -0.67 2.74
CA ASN A 142 5.59 -0.93 2.37
C ASN A 142 5.12 -2.31 2.84
N CYS A 143 5.95 -3.35 2.72
CA CYS A 143 5.62 -4.70 3.21
C CYS A 143 5.42 -4.73 4.73
N PHE A 144 6.24 -3.99 5.49
CA PHE A 144 6.06 -3.87 6.94
C PHE A 144 4.68 -3.29 7.30
N ILE A 145 4.31 -2.18 6.66
CA ILE A 145 3.01 -1.54 6.92
C ILE A 145 1.85 -2.38 6.38
N HIS A 146 2.01 -3.05 5.23
CA HIS A 146 0.99 -3.94 4.68
C HIS A 146 0.77 -5.17 5.56
N MET A 147 1.81 -5.73 6.18
CA MET A 147 1.68 -6.80 7.17
C MET A 147 0.74 -6.36 8.32
N ILE A 148 0.93 -5.15 8.85
CA ILE A 148 0.07 -4.61 9.93
C ILE A 148 -1.34 -4.27 9.42
N MET A 149 -1.44 -3.64 8.24
CA MET A 149 -2.71 -3.24 7.62
C MET A 149 -3.59 -4.45 7.30
N TYR A 150 -3.05 -5.48 6.66
CA TYR A 150 -3.81 -6.70 6.36
C TYR A 150 -4.13 -7.50 7.61
N SER A 151 -3.30 -7.42 8.66
CA SER A 151 -3.65 -8.00 9.97
C SER A 151 -4.90 -7.31 10.54
N TYR A 152 -4.94 -5.97 10.48
CA TYR A 152 -6.14 -5.20 10.86
C TYR A 152 -7.37 -5.62 10.04
N TYR A 153 -7.24 -5.74 8.71
CA TYR A 153 -8.36 -6.14 7.84
C TYR A 153 -8.82 -7.58 8.05
N CYS A 154 -7.89 -8.51 8.31
CA CYS A 154 -8.20 -9.88 8.66
C CYS A 154 -9.04 -9.92 9.95
N LEU A 155 -8.59 -9.25 11.00
CA LEU A 155 -9.33 -9.15 12.27
C LEU A 155 -10.68 -8.46 12.10
N ALA A 156 -10.77 -7.41 11.28
CA ALA A 156 -12.02 -6.71 11.00
C ALA A 156 -13.03 -7.57 10.23
N ALA A 157 -12.54 -8.53 9.42
CA ALA A 157 -13.36 -9.44 8.64
C ALA A 157 -13.97 -10.59 9.46
N LEU A 158 -13.43 -10.89 10.65
CA LEU A 158 -13.99 -11.89 11.60
C LEU A 158 -15.33 -11.45 12.21
N GLY A 159 -15.74 -10.20 11.99
CA GLY A 159 -17.09 -9.72 12.30
C GLY A 159 -17.16 -8.73 13.47
N PRO A 160 -18.40 -8.34 13.87
CA PRO A 160 -18.62 -7.26 14.84
C PRO A 160 -18.01 -7.53 16.21
N GLN A 161 -17.93 -8.81 16.61
CA GLN A 161 -17.34 -9.23 17.88
C GLN A 161 -15.86 -8.87 17.97
N MET A 162 -15.12 -8.87 16.85
CA MET A 162 -13.72 -8.47 16.80
C MET A 162 -13.54 -6.97 16.54
N GLN A 163 -14.42 -6.36 15.74
CA GLN A 163 -14.33 -4.94 15.38
C GLN A 163 -14.33 -4.01 16.59
N LYS A 164 -14.99 -4.38 17.70
CA LYS A 164 -15.00 -3.61 18.95
C LYS A 164 -13.60 -3.44 19.58
N TYR A 165 -12.68 -4.38 19.35
CA TYR A 165 -11.31 -4.31 19.86
C TYR A 165 -10.36 -3.55 18.93
N LEU A 166 -10.81 -3.15 17.73
CA LEU A 166 -9.99 -2.51 16.70
C LEU A 166 -9.97 -0.97 16.81
N TRP A 167 -9.82 -0.47 18.05
CA TRP A 167 -9.76 0.96 18.37
C TRP A 167 -8.54 1.67 17.77
N TRP A 168 -7.50 0.92 17.44
CA TRP A 168 -6.21 1.44 16.97
C TRP A 168 -6.15 1.77 15.47
N LYS A 169 -7.29 1.75 14.76
CA LYS A 169 -7.39 2.13 13.33
C LYS A 169 -6.73 3.47 13.00
N LYS A 170 -6.83 4.43 13.92
CA LYS A 170 -6.20 5.76 13.78
C LYS A 170 -4.67 5.66 13.71
N TYR A 171 -4.08 4.84 14.58
CA TYR A 171 -2.63 4.63 14.61
C TYR A 171 -2.14 3.92 13.34
N LEU A 172 -2.95 3.00 12.78
CA LEU A 172 -2.64 2.41 11.47
C LEU A 172 -2.49 3.49 10.38
N THR A 173 -3.43 4.43 10.30
CA THR A 173 -3.35 5.55 9.35
C THR A 173 -2.14 6.45 9.63
N GLN A 174 -1.79 6.67 10.90
CA GLN A 174 -0.59 7.43 11.27
C GLN A 174 0.70 6.72 10.84
N MET A 175 0.80 5.40 11.03
CA MET A 175 1.94 4.61 10.57
C MET A 175 2.10 4.67 9.05
N GLN A 176 1.01 4.62 8.29
CA GLN A 176 1.03 4.81 6.82
C GLN A 176 1.55 6.21 6.43
N MET A 177 1.15 7.27 7.13
CA MET A 177 1.68 8.62 6.87
C MET A 177 3.17 8.73 7.21
N ILE A 178 3.59 8.17 8.36
CA ILE A 178 5.01 8.15 8.77
C ILE A 178 5.86 7.39 7.74
N GLN A 179 5.35 6.29 7.18
CA GLN A 179 6.01 5.55 6.10
C GLN A 179 6.33 6.47 4.92
N PHE A 180 5.39 7.30 4.46
CA PHE A 180 5.64 8.20 3.33
C PHE A 180 6.68 9.27 3.66
N ILE A 181 6.73 9.76 4.90
CA ILE A 181 7.76 10.70 5.35
C ILE A 181 9.13 10.03 5.32
N ILE A 182 9.27 8.84 5.90
CA ILE A 182 10.52 8.09 5.91
C ILE A 182 10.97 7.76 4.48
N ALA A 183 10.05 7.31 3.62
CA ALA A 183 10.34 7.02 2.22
C ALA A 183 10.79 8.26 1.44
N THR A 184 10.22 9.44 1.75
CA THR A 184 10.62 10.72 1.13
C THR A 184 12.04 11.10 1.55
N ILE A 185 12.35 11.02 2.84
CA ILE A 185 13.69 11.34 3.37
C ILE A 185 14.71 10.39 2.75
N HIS A 186 14.45 9.07 2.79
CA HIS A 186 15.34 8.09 2.19
C HIS A 186 15.56 8.39 0.70
N ALA A 187 14.49 8.55 -0.09
CA ALA A 187 14.59 8.83 -1.52
C ALA A 187 15.31 10.15 -1.85
N ALA A 188 15.39 11.11 -0.92
CA ALA A 188 16.11 12.37 -1.14
C ALA A 188 17.64 12.23 -0.99
N ILE A 189 18.14 11.21 -0.29
CA ILE A 189 19.59 11.08 0.00
C ILE A 189 20.44 11.07 -1.28
N PRO A 190 20.14 10.27 -2.32
CA PRO A 190 20.95 10.20 -3.54
C PRO A 190 20.91 11.48 -4.40
N ILE A 191 20.04 12.44 -4.07
CA ILE A 191 20.00 13.76 -4.73
C ILE A 191 21.13 14.65 -4.19
N PHE A 192 21.51 14.46 -2.93
CA PHE A 192 22.55 15.24 -2.25
C PHE A 192 23.88 14.49 -2.13
N TYR A 193 23.87 13.18 -2.28
CA TYR A 193 25.06 12.34 -2.22
C TYR A 193 25.17 11.49 -3.48
N ASP A 194 26.20 11.73 -4.29
CA ASP A 194 26.42 10.95 -5.50
C ASP A 194 26.98 9.57 -5.15
N CYS A 195 26.18 8.53 -5.36
CA CYS A 195 26.59 7.13 -5.26
C CYS A 195 26.31 6.34 -6.54
N GLY A 196 26.19 7.01 -7.69
CA GLY A 196 25.87 6.36 -8.96
C GLY A 196 24.42 5.88 -9.09
N PHE A 197 23.53 6.27 -8.16
CA PHE A 197 22.09 6.04 -8.29
C PHE A 197 21.47 7.10 -9.21
N GLN A 198 20.59 6.68 -10.13
CA GLN A 198 19.98 7.58 -11.10
C GLN A 198 18.95 8.52 -10.43
N PRO A 199 19.18 9.86 -10.44
CA PRO A 199 18.33 10.80 -9.71
C PRO A 199 16.86 10.83 -10.17
N VAL A 200 16.59 10.44 -11.41
CA VAL A 200 15.23 10.39 -11.98
C VAL A 200 14.30 9.50 -11.14
N PHE A 201 14.77 8.34 -10.68
CA PHE A 201 13.96 7.47 -9.82
C PHE A 201 13.67 8.09 -8.46
N ALA A 202 14.65 8.80 -7.88
CA ALA A 202 14.47 9.51 -6.62
C ALA A 202 13.35 10.56 -6.73
N TYR A 203 13.35 11.40 -7.78
CA TYR A 203 12.29 12.39 -8.01
C TYR A 203 10.90 11.74 -8.16
N ILE A 204 10.81 10.63 -8.89
CA ILE A 204 9.53 9.90 -9.08
C ILE A 204 9.02 9.35 -7.74
N ILE A 205 9.89 8.76 -6.91
CA ILE A 205 9.51 8.23 -5.60
C ILE A 205 9.06 9.35 -4.67
N ILE A 206 9.82 10.45 -4.61
CA ILE A 206 9.46 11.63 -3.79
C ILE A 206 8.11 12.19 -4.22
N PHE A 207 7.88 12.37 -5.52
CA PHE A 207 6.61 12.86 -6.03
C PHE A 207 5.44 11.97 -5.59
N HIS A 208 5.53 10.64 -5.76
CA HIS A 208 4.49 9.72 -5.33
C HIS A 208 4.30 9.73 -3.81
N ALA A 209 5.38 9.74 -3.03
CA ALA A 209 5.30 9.73 -1.57
C ALA A 209 4.63 11.01 -1.03
N VAL A 210 4.97 12.18 -1.56
CA VAL A 210 4.36 13.46 -1.19
C VAL A 210 2.89 13.51 -1.60
N LEU A 211 2.55 13.05 -2.81
CA LEU A 211 1.17 12.96 -3.28
C LEU A 211 0.33 12.11 -2.31
N PHE A 212 0.80 10.91 -1.98
CA PHE A 212 0.08 10.03 -1.07
C PHE A 212 0.02 10.56 0.35
N LEU A 213 1.09 11.17 0.85
CA LEU A 213 1.07 11.84 2.14
C LEU A 213 -0.05 12.91 2.20
N GLY A 214 -0.17 13.74 1.17
CA GLY A 214 -1.23 14.74 1.07
C GLY A 214 -2.63 14.12 1.04
N MET A 215 -2.83 13.05 0.26
CA MET A 215 -4.13 12.36 0.17
C MET A 215 -4.50 11.65 1.48
N PHE A 216 -3.55 10.97 2.13
CA PHE A 216 -3.75 10.32 3.43
C PHE A 216 -3.99 11.34 4.54
N TYR A 217 -3.28 12.47 4.53
CA TYR A 217 -3.51 13.56 5.47
C TYR A 217 -4.92 14.14 5.33
N ASN A 218 -5.40 14.35 4.10
CA ASN A 218 -6.77 14.79 3.84
C ASN A 218 -7.79 13.76 4.36
N PHE A 219 -7.58 12.47 4.05
CA PHE A 219 -8.40 11.38 4.58
C PHE A 219 -8.43 11.35 6.12
N TYR A 220 -7.27 11.51 6.76
CA TYR A 220 -7.13 11.50 8.21
C TYR A 220 -7.87 12.68 8.84
N ARG A 221 -7.73 13.89 8.30
CA ARG A 221 -8.45 15.09 8.78
C ARG A 221 -9.96 14.92 8.68
N LYS A 222 -10.46 14.50 7.51
CA LYS A 222 -11.89 14.31 7.26
C LYS A 222 -12.49 13.21 8.14
N THR A 223 -11.76 12.13 8.35
CA THR A 223 -12.27 10.97 9.10
C THR A 223 -12.18 11.16 10.61
N TYR A 224 -11.06 11.67 11.12
CA TYR A 224 -10.81 11.67 12.57
C TYR A 224 -10.95 13.05 13.21
N THR A 225 -10.52 14.13 12.54
CA THR A 225 -10.56 15.47 13.15
C THR A 225 -11.96 16.09 13.05
N GLU A 226 -12.62 15.97 11.89
CA GLU A 226 -13.95 16.54 11.68
C GLU A 226 -15.05 15.78 12.42
N GLN A 227 -14.94 14.45 12.54
CA GLN A 227 -15.87 13.66 13.37
C GLN A 227 -15.80 14.02 14.85
N ILE A 228 -14.60 14.25 15.39
CA ILE A 228 -14.44 14.72 16.78
C ILE A 228 -15.10 16.09 16.94
N ARG A 229 -14.82 17.04 16.03
CA ARG A 229 -15.44 18.38 16.07
C ARG A 229 -16.96 18.33 16.02
N MET A 230 -17.55 17.47 15.19
CA MET A 230 -19.01 17.29 15.11
C MET A 230 -19.58 16.70 16.41
N LYS A 231 -18.94 15.69 17.00
CA LYS A 231 -19.35 15.14 18.30
C LYS A 231 -19.27 16.18 19.43
N THR A 232 -18.22 16.99 19.45
CA THR A 232 -18.07 18.07 20.43
C THR A 232 -19.16 19.14 20.28
N ARG A 233 -19.49 19.55 19.05
CA ARG A 233 -20.57 20.53 18.77
C ARG A 233 -21.96 19.98 19.09
N ALA A 234 -22.24 18.72 18.78
CA ALA A 234 -23.51 18.08 19.12
C ALA A 234 -23.67 17.95 20.65
N GLY A 235 -22.58 17.64 21.37
CA GLY A 235 -22.58 17.58 22.83
C GLY A 235 -22.71 18.95 23.51
N SER A 236 -22.26 20.04 22.89
CA SER A 236 -22.46 21.40 23.42
C SER A 236 -23.86 21.94 23.16
N SER A 237 -24.49 21.58 22.03
CA SER A 237 -25.86 21.98 21.70
C SER A 237 -26.94 21.30 22.58
N TRP A 238 -26.60 20.19 23.24
CA TRP A 238 -27.49 19.49 24.17
C TRP A 238 -27.41 20.04 25.61
N LYS A 239 -26.47 20.95 25.87
CA LYS A 239 -26.25 21.56 27.20
C LYS A 239 -26.70 23.03 27.26
N SER A 240 -27.28 23.55 26.19
CA SER A 240 -27.96 24.86 26.11
C SER A 240 -29.46 24.66 25.98
#